data_AF-A0AAE0EAU1-F1
#
_entry.id   AF-A0AAE0EAU1-F1
#
_cell.length_a   1.000
_cell.length_b   1.000
_cell.length_c   1.000
_cell.angle_alpha   90.00
_cell.angle_beta   90.00
_cell.angle_gamma   90.00
#
_symmetry.space_group_name_H-M   'P 1'
#
loop_
_entity.id
_entity.type
_entity.pdbx_description
1 polymer ?
#
loop_
_entity_poly.entity_id
_entity_poly.type
_entity_poly.pdbx_seq_one_letter_code
_entity_poly.pdbx_strand_id
1 'polypeptide(L)'
;MELKLGFFLLFISFFICFSSSPALSTGVTSGGIDYWCNRTPYPKTCKYMLEQQNHHYKSSSFRLPKSKTEFKKMALELALEGALTAQSHNKWLGSKCRNDREKAALTDCLKLYQDTIIQLNRTLYPTIKCTDFDAQTWLSAALTNIETCRAGFVELGVSDYVFQLVSNNNVSKLISNTLALNNNASSSTTSLNVPETTYRDGFPRWVKPGDRKLLQTSSIIPDLVVVQDGSGDFRTVNAAIDEAAKRSGSGRFVIHVKRGVYNENVEIGNKLKNIMLVGDGLRFTIITGNRSVGGGSTTFNSSTVAVTGEGFIARGITFRNTAGPQNHQAVAFRSGSDLSVFYRCGFEGYQDTLYVHTQRQFYRECYIYGTVDFIFGNAAAVLQNCMIYARRPMDQQKIVVTAQGRTDPNQNTGISIHNSRVMAAPDLQPVLSSFQTFLGRPWKEYSRTVFMQSYLDTLVDPAGWLEWDGNFALNTLYYGEYRNIGPASSTGGRVKWQGYRVITSATEASKFTVANFIAGSSWLPATRVPFTSGL
;
A
#
# COMPACT_ATOMS: atom_id res chain seq x y z
N MET A 1 -88.22 16.80 -1.56
CA MET A 1 -87.93 17.22 -0.18
C MET A 1 -86.81 18.25 -0.26
N GLU A 2 -87.23 19.51 -0.23
CA GLU A 2 -86.57 20.81 0.01
C GLU A 2 -85.02 20.96 -0.16
N LEU A 3 -84.54 21.82 -1.07
CA LEU A 3 -84.23 23.27 -0.93
C LEU A 3 -83.03 23.54 0.02
N LYS A 4 -81.91 24.19 -0.36
CA LYS A 4 -81.69 25.61 -0.75
C LYS A 4 -80.24 25.74 -1.33
N LEU A 5 -79.93 26.50 -2.40
CA LEU A 5 -79.75 27.98 -2.49
C LEU A 5 -78.83 28.54 -1.38
N GLY A 6 -77.77 29.33 -1.56
CA GLY A 6 -77.16 30.08 -2.66
C GLY A 6 -76.27 31.19 -2.05
N PHE A 7 -75.42 31.81 -2.88
CA PHE A 7 -74.82 33.16 -2.76
C PHE A 7 -73.61 33.47 -1.84
N PHE A 8 -72.48 33.70 -2.52
CA PHE A 8 -71.58 34.87 -2.51
C PHE A 8 -71.69 35.90 -1.37
N LEU A 9 -70.54 36.26 -0.76
CA LEU A 9 -70.10 37.65 -0.56
C LEU A 9 -68.60 37.74 -0.17
N LEU A 10 -67.93 38.71 -0.81
CA LEU A 10 -66.61 39.28 -0.57
C LEU A 10 -66.21 39.41 0.91
N PHE A 11 -64.90 39.38 1.23
CA PHE A 11 -64.25 40.45 2.03
C PHE A 11 -62.70 40.34 2.02
N ILE A 12 -62.09 41.30 1.32
CA ILE A 12 -60.94 42.14 1.70
C ILE A 12 -59.55 41.52 1.95
N SER A 13 -58.65 42.01 1.10
CA SER A 13 -57.20 42.12 1.22
C SER A 13 -56.70 42.55 2.60
N PHE A 14 -55.75 41.79 3.15
CA PHE A 14 -54.83 42.31 4.17
C PHE A 14 -53.38 42.12 3.68
N PHE A 15 -52.80 43.25 3.29
CA PHE A 15 -51.39 43.48 3.04
C PHE A 15 -50.73 43.72 4.40
N ILE A 16 -49.99 42.78 5.00
CA ILE A 16 -49.01 43.11 6.07
C ILE A 16 -47.79 42.17 5.98
N CYS A 17 -46.66 42.81 5.68
CA CYS A 17 -45.26 42.48 5.99
C CYS A 17 -44.73 41.07 5.72
N PHE A 18 -43.97 40.96 4.61
CA PHE A 18 -42.79 40.10 4.55
C PHE A 18 -41.87 40.43 5.73
N SER A 19 -41.85 39.58 6.75
CA SER A 19 -40.69 39.49 7.64
C SER A 19 -39.58 38.81 6.87
N SER A 20 -38.69 39.62 6.32
CA SER A 20 -37.35 39.21 5.94
C SER A 20 -36.71 38.55 7.15
N SER A 21 -36.71 37.22 7.18
CA SER A 21 -35.78 36.49 8.02
C SER A 21 -34.39 36.94 7.58
N PRO A 22 -33.52 37.45 8.48
CA PRO A 22 -32.14 37.64 8.10
C PRO A 22 -31.64 36.24 7.81
N ALA A 23 -31.44 35.95 6.52
CA ALA A 23 -30.46 34.95 6.16
C ALA A 23 -29.18 35.45 6.83
N LEU A 24 -28.83 34.83 7.96
CA LEU A 24 -27.50 34.93 8.50
C LEU A 24 -26.62 34.30 7.43
N SER A 25 -26.20 35.11 6.46
CA SER A 25 -25.01 34.82 5.69
C SER A 25 -23.92 34.78 6.74
N THR A 26 -23.61 33.59 7.24
CA THR A 26 -22.31 33.34 7.83
C THR A 26 -21.35 33.58 6.69
N GLY A 27 -20.90 34.83 6.57
CA GLY A 27 -19.83 35.18 5.68
C GLY A 27 -18.68 34.30 6.09
N VAL A 28 -18.40 33.26 5.31
CA VAL A 28 -17.18 32.48 5.45
C VAL A 28 -16.08 33.49 5.19
N THR A 29 -15.51 34.03 6.26
CA THR A 29 -14.39 34.95 6.18
C THR A 29 -13.28 34.22 5.45
N SER A 30 -12.88 34.75 4.29
CA SER A 30 -11.79 34.19 3.50
C SER A 30 -10.56 34.10 4.39
N GLY A 31 -10.09 32.88 4.67
CA GLY A 31 -8.90 32.63 5.49
C GLY A 31 -9.13 32.23 6.96
N GLY A 32 -10.37 32.10 7.43
CA GLY A 32 -10.68 31.55 8.77
C GLY A 32 -10.47 30.03 8.91
N ILE A 33 -10.49 29.49 10.14
CA ILE A 33 -10.36 28.04 10.40
C ILE A 33 -11.41 27.23 9.60
N ASP A 34 -12.65 27.71 9.57
CA ASP A 34 -13.74 27.08 8.81
C ASP A 34 -13.44 27.00 7.31
N TYR A 35 -12.90 28.08 6.73
CA TYR A 35 -12.54 28.13 5.32
C TYR A 35 -11.52 27.04 4.94
N TRP A 36 -10.53 26.81 5.80
CA TRP A 36 -9.49 25.81 5.57
C TRP A 36 -9.98 24.39 5.84
N CYS A 37 -10.62 24.15 6.98
CA CYS A 37 -11.00 22.81 7.42
C CYS A 37 -12.16 22.21 6.64
N ASN A 38 -13.13 23.01 6.17
CA ASN A 38 -14.27 22.50 5.40
C ASN A 38 -13.89 21.89 4.04
N ARG A 39 -12.61 22.01 3.62
CA ARG A 39 -12.06 21.42 2.39
C ARG A 39 -11.34 20.09 2.64
N THR A 40 -11.41 19.56 3.84
CA THR A 40 -10.79 18.29 4.23
C THR A 40 -11.87 17.23 4.46
N PRO A 41 -11.57 15.93 4.28
CA PRO A 41 -12.54 14.84 4.52
C PRO A 41 -13.07 14.81 5.96
N TYR A 42 -12.26 15.25 6.94
CA TYR A 42 -12.62 15.29 8.36
C TYR A 42 -12.56 16.73 8.90
N PRO A 43 -13.53 17.59 8.54
CA PRO A 43 -13.51 19.01 8.88
C PRO A 43 -13.66 19.25 10.38
N LYS A 44 -14.48 18.46 11.08
CA LYS A 44 -14.67 18.57 12.54
C LYS A 44 -13.37 18.30 13.31
N THR A 45 -12.63 17.25 12.92
CA THR A 45 -11.33 16.92 13.52
C THR A 45 -10.30 18.01 13.23
N CYS A 46 -10.29 18.55 12.01
CA CYS A 46 -9.40 19.67 11.64
C CYS A 46 -9.65 20.90 12.53
N LYS A 47 -10.92 21.32 12.68
CA LYS A 47 -11.29 22.50 13.48
C LYS A 47 -10.88 22.34 14.94
N TYR A 48 -11.28 21.23 15.55
CA TYR A 48 -10.98 20.93 16.96
C TYR A 48 -9.48 21.00 17.25
N MET A 49 -8.63 20.41 16.41
CA MET A 49 -7.19 20.39 16.65
C MET A 49 -6.52 21.75 16.40
N LEU A 50 -6.98 22.54 15.42
CA LEU A 50 -6.49 23.91 15.22
C LEU A 50 -6.91 24.86 16.34
N GLU A 51 -8.15 24.72 16.84
CA GLU A 51 -8.63 25.49 17.99
C GLU A 51 -7.83 25.17 19.26
N GLN A 52 -7.54 23.88 19.51
CA GLN A 52 -6.69 23.46 20.63
C GLN A 52 -5.28 24.07 20.56
N GLN A 53 -4.66 24.11 19.37
CA GLN A 53 -3.36 24.77 19.22
C GLN A 53 -3.43 26.28 19.45
N ASN A 54 -4.50 26.94 19.03
CA ASN A 54 -4.75 28.36 19.33
C ASN A 54 -4.88 28.63 20.85
N HIS A 55 -5.36 27.64 21.62
CA HIS A 55 -5.39 27.73 23.08
C HIS A 55 -4.03 27.42 23.74
N HIS A 56 -3.27 26.47 23.19
CA HIS A 56 -1.99 26.04 23.76
C HIS A 56 -0.87 27.08 23.56
N TYR A 57 -0.83 27.69 22.38
CA TYR A 57 0.01 28.85 22.10
C TYR A 57 -0.76 30.10 22.51
N LYS A 58 -0.38 30.74 23.63
CA LYS A 58 -0.98 32.03 24.07
C LYS A 58 -1.26 32.89 22.82
N SER A 59 -2.51 33.33 22.65
CA SER A 59 -3.13 33.96 21.47
C SER A 59 -2.24 34.91 20.63
N SER A 60 -1.20 35.52 21.21
CA SER A 60 -0.21 36.35 20.52
C SER A 60 0.74 35.60 19.56
N SER A 61 0.81 34.27 19.58
CA SER A 61 1.76 33.47 18.77
C SER A 61 1.11 32.55 17.72
N PHE A 62 -0.17 32.21 17.87
CA PHE A 62 -0.92 31.47 16.84
C PHE A 62 -1.29 32.42 15.70
N ARG A 63 -0.96 32.03 14.46
CA ARG A 63 -1.34 32.76 13.25
C ARG A 63 -2.12 31.84 12.34
N LEU A 64 -3.27 32.32 11.86
CA LEU A 64 -4.04 31.61 10.86
C LEU A 64 -3.22 31.44 9.57
N PRO A 65 -3.34 30.30 8.89
CA PRO A 65 -2.58 30.06 7.68
C PRO A 65 -3.02 31.03 6.58
N LYS A 66 -2.04 31.65 5.93
CA LYS A 66 -2.25 32.64 4.87
C LYS A 66 -2.24 32.02 3.47
N SER A 67 -1.81 30.76 3.36
CA SER A 67 -1.71 30.04 2.09
C SER A 67 -2.06 28.56 2.24
N LYS A 68 -2.39 27.89 1.11
CA LYS A 68 -2.60 26.44 1.08
C LYS A 68 -1.36 25.68 1.56
N THR A 69 -0.17 26.14 1.21
CA THR A 69 1.10 25.54 1.62
C THR A 69 1.30 25.63 3.14
N GLU A 70 1.00 26.78 3.74
CA GLU A 70 1.07 26.98 5.20
C GLU A 70 0.03 26.11 5.92
N PHE A 71 -1.21 26.05 5.41
CA PHE A 71 -2.24 25.18 5.98
C PHE A 71 -1.87 23.69 5.88
N LYS A 72 -1.33 23.25 4.73
CA LYS A 72 -0.82 21.88 4.54
C LYS A 72 0.27 21.55 5.55
N LYS A 73 1.21 22.47 5.78
CA LYS A 73 2.27 22.30 6.79
C LYS A 73 1.70 22.15 8.20
N MET A 74 0.78 23.03 8.58
CA MET A 74 0.12 23.02 9.88
C MET A 74 -0.67 21.73 10.12
N ALA A 75 -1.41 21.25 9.11
CA ALA A 75 -2.11 19.97 9.17
C ALA A 75 -1.17 18.76 9.33
N LEU A 76 0.00 18.80 8.66
CA LEU A 76 1.04 17.78 8.81
C LEU A 76 1.67 17.79 10.20
N GLU A 77 1.93 18.96 10.77
CA GLU A 77 2.42 19.13 12.14
C GLU A 77 1.42 18.52 13.16
N LEU A 78 0.13 18.81 13.02
CA LEU A 78 -0.92 18.21 13.85
C LEU A 78 -0.99 16.68 13.72
N ALA A 79 -0.87 16.15 12.50
CA ALA A 79 -0.85 14.70 12.29
C ALA A 79 0.37 14.03 12.95
N LEU A 80 1.54 14.66 12.84
CA LEU A 80 2.79 14.19 13.45
C LEU A 80 2.72 14.23 14.98
N GLU A 81 2.24 15.34 15.56
CA GLU A 81 2.04 15.49 17.00
C GLU A 81 1.04 14.45 17.54
N GLY A 82 -0.07 14.26 16.84
CA GLY A 82 -1.05 13.22 17.16
C GLY A 82 -0.42 11.82 17.15
N ALA A 83 0.40 11.51 16.15
CA ALA A 83 1.08 10.21 16.03
C ALA A 83 2.12 10.01 17.16
N LEU A 84 2.88 11.04 17.53
CA LEU A 84 3.83 11.01 18.65
C LEU A 84 3.13 10.78 19.99
N THR A 85 2.03 11.49 20.23
CA THR A 85 1.20 11.34 21.44
C THR A 85 0.60 9.93 21.52
N ALA A 86 0.01 9.45 20.43
CA ALA A 86 -0.57 8.11 20.36
C ALA A 86 0.50 7.01 20.54
N GLN A 87 1.69 7.16 19.94
CA GLN A 87 2.78 6.20 20.15
C GLN A 87 3.21 6.16 21.62
N SER A 88 3.35 7.32 22.27
CA SER A 88 3.74 7.42 23.67
C SER A 88 2.70 6.78 24.59
N HIS A 89 1.41 7.02 24.33
CA HIS A 89 0.31 6.35 25.03
C HIS A 89 0.34 4.83 24.83
N ASN A 90 0.52 4.36 23.59
CA ASN A 90 0.57 2.93 23.27
C ASN A 90 1.75 2.23 23.94
N LYS A 91 2.89 2.89 24.12
CA LYS A 91 4.04 2.32 24.86
C LYS A 91 3.67 2.06 26.32
N TRP A 92 2.95 2.99 26.95
CA TRP A 92 2.48 2.85 28.33
C TRP A 92 1.48 1.69 28.48
N LEU A 93 0.62 1.45 27.47
CA LEU A 93 -0.33 0.34 27.45
C LEU A 93 0.32 -1.05 27.44
N GLY A 94 1.62 -1.16 27.13
CA GLY A 94 2.31 -2.46 27.12
C GLY A 94 2.26 -3.21 28.45
N SER A 95 2.29 -2.46 29.56
CA SER A 95 2.13 -3.01 30.92
C SER A 95 0.69 -3.44 31.26
N LYS A 96 -0.28 -3.08 30.42
CA LYS A 96 -1.72 -3.34 30.62
C LYS A 96 -2.24 -4.49 29.76
N CYS A 97 -1.42 -5.06 28.86
CA CYS A 97 -1.80 -6.23 28.08
C CYS A 97 -2.12 -7.42 29.00
N ARG A 98 -3.28 -8.03 28.79
CA ARG A 98 -3.82 -9.13 29.59
C ARG A 98 -3.37 -10.51 29.11
N ASN A 99 -2.94 -10.61 27.86
CA ASN A 99 -2.55 -11.88 27.22
C ASN A 99 -1.53 -11.64 26.09
N ASP A 100 -0.96 -12.73 25.59
CA ASP A 100 0.08 -12.69 24.55
C ASP A 100 -0.43 -12.17 23.21
N ARG A 101 -1.72 -12.35 22.89
CA ARG A 101 -2.33 -11.84 21.65
C ARG A 101 -2.40 -10.32 21.65
N GLU A 102 -2.84 -9.72 22.76
CA GLU A 102 -2.81 -8.26 22.95
C GLU A 102 -1.39 -7.73 22.86
N LYS A 103 -0.42 -8.42 23.49
CA LYS A 103 0.99 -8.03 23.46
C LYS A 103 1.58 -8.11 22.06
N ALA A 104 1.24 -9.14 21.29
CA ALA A 104 1.66 -9.29 19.90
C ALA A 104 1.10 -8.16 19.02
N ALA A 105 -0.21 -7.93 19.07
CA ALA A 105 -0.86 -6.86 18.31
C ALA A 105 -0.33 -5.46 18.68
N LEU A 106 -0.12 -5.20 19.98
CA LEU A 106 0.44 -3.91 20.44
C LEU A 106 1.89 -3.74 19.99
N THR A 107 2.70 -4.80 20.02
CA THR A 107 4.10 -4.75 19.57
C THR A 107 4.19 -4.35 18.11
N ASP A 108 3.37 -4.96 17.26
CA ASP A 108 3.28 -4.61 15.84
C ASP A 108 2.78 -3.17 15.67
N CYS A 109 1.77 -2.78 16.44
CA CYS A 109 1.24 -1.43 16.40
C CYS A 109 2.29 -0.37 16.75
N LEU A 110 3.12 -0.59 17.77
CA LEU A 110 4.19 0.35 18.16
C LEU A 110 5.20 0.58 17.01
N LYS A 111 5.55 -0.49 16.30
CA LYS A 111 6.41 -0.43 15.11
C LYS A 111 5.73 0.35 13.97
N LEU A 112 4.45 0.09 13.73
CA LEU A 112 3.67 0.79 12.70
C LEU A 112 3.50 2.28 13.01
N TYR A 113 3.33 2.67 14.27
CA TYR A 113 3.37 4.08 14.69
C TYR A 113 4.75 4.70 14.48
N GLN A 114 5.83 3.97 14.79
CA GLN A 114 7.19 4.45 14.53
C GLN A 114 7.40 4.73 13.04
N ASP A 115 6.94 3.82 12.18
CA ASP A 115 7.04 3.98 10.72
C ASP A 115 6.15 5.12 10.22
N THR A 116 4.96 5.30 10.80
CA THR A 116 4.06 6.45 10.55
C THR A 116 4.76 7.78 10.85
N ILE A 117 5.39 7.89 12.02
CA ILE A 117 6.13 9.09 12.45
C ILE A 117 7.27 9.39 11.47
N ILE A 118 8.00 8.36 11.03
CA ILE A 118 9.07 8.52 10.02
C ILE A 118 8.50 9.10 8.72
N GLN A 119 7.39 8.58 8.21
CA GLN A 119 6.78 9.08 6.97
C GLN A 119 6.25 10.51 7.09
N LEU A 120 5.57 10.83 8.20
CA LEU A 120 5.06 12.18 8.47
C LEU A 120 6.19 13.19 8.61
N ASN A 121 7.23 12.86 9.38
CA ASN A 121 8.40 13.70 9.56
C ASN A 121 9.15 13.93 8.24
N ARG A 122 9.29 12.87 7.41
CA ARG A 122 9.91 12.96 6.07
C ARG A 122 9.10 13.85 5.12
N THR A 123 7.77 13.82 5.23
CA THR A 123 6.87 14.67 4.43
C THR A 123 6.97 16.13 4.84
N LEU A 124 7.08 16.40 6.15
CA LEU A 124 7.14 17.75 6.71
C LEU A 124 8.52 18.41 6.55
N TYR A 125 9.59 17.64 6.75
CA TYR A 125 10.98 18.09 6.71
C TYR A 125 11.81 17.22 5.76
N PRO A 126 11.59 17.34 4.44
CA PRO A 126 12.30 16.51 3.48
C PRO A 126 13.80 16.87 3.46
N THR A 127 14.67 15.89 3.71
CA THR A 127 16.13 16.05 3.69
C THR A 127 16.71 16.07 2.28
N ILE A 128 15.91 15.71 1.29
CA ILE A 128 16.22 15.69 -0.14
C ILE A 128 15.06 16.34 -0.90
N LYS A 129 15.30 16.78 -2.15
CA LYS A 129 14.22 17.29 -3.00
C LYS A 129 13.11 16.24 -3.14
N CYS A 130 11.93 16.56 -2.63
CA CYS A 130 10.74 15.70 -2.60
C CYS A 130 9.70 16.25 -3.58
N THR A 131 9.03 15.39 -4.33
CA THR A 131 7.89 15.76 -5.19
C THR A 131 6.56 15.61 -4.45
N ASP A 132 5.49 16.25 -4.93
CA ASP A 132 4.14 16.02 -4.37
C ASP A 132 3.73 14.54 -4.48
N PHE A 133 4.24 13.82 -5.48
CA PHE A 133 4.03 12.37 -5.63
C PHE A 133 4.71 11.57 -4.51
N ASP A 134 5.95 11.92 -4.16
CA ASP A 134 6.66 11.30 -3.04
C ASP A 134 5.93 11.55 -1.72
N ALA A 135 5.53 12.80 -1.47
CA ALA A 135 4.73 13.17 -0.32
C ALA A 135 3.40 12.40 -0.25
N GLN A 136 2.68 12.26 -1.38
CA GLN A 136 1.44 11.48 -1.43
C GLN A 136 1.68 10.00 -1.09
N THR A 137 2.82 9.45 -1.53
CA THR A 137 3.21 8.06 -1.27
C THR A 137 3.47 7.85 0.23
N TRP A 138 4.27 8.72 0.85
CA TRP A 138 4.60 8.62 2.27
C TRP A 138 3.38 8.83 3.16
N LEU A 139 2.49 9.77 2.81
CA LEU A 139 1.21 9.93 3.51
C LEU A 139 0.30 8.71 3.35
N SER A 140 0.29 8.08 2.17
CA SER A 140 -0.48 6.85 1.93
C SER A 140 0.03 5.70 2.79
N ALA A 141 1.35 5.56 2.93
CA ALA A 141 1.98 4.60 3.83
C ALA A 141 1.69 4.90 5.31
N ALA A 142 1.77 6.17 5.72
CA ALA A 142 1.44 6.60 7.08
C ALA A 142 0.01 6.17 7.49
N LEU A 143 -0.99 6.41 6.64
CA LEU A 143 -2.37 5.99 6.92
C LEU A 143 -2.48 4.46 6.97
N THR A 144 -1.88 3.77 6.00
CA THR A 144 -1.91 2.30 5.92
C THR A 144 -1.31 1.65 7.16
N ASN A 145 -0.24 2.22 7.73
CA ASN A 145 0.37 1.71 8.95
C ASN A 145 -0.59 1.75 10.14
N ILE A 146 -1.32 2.86 10.30
CA ILE A 146 -2.33 3.00 11.36
C ILE A 146 -3.48 2.02 11.17
N GLU A 147 -3.96 1.83 9.94
CA GLU A 147 -4.99 0.83 9.64
C GLU A 147 -4.50 -0.60 9.89
N THR A 148 -3.24 -0.89 9.59
CA THR A 148 -2.62 -2.21 9.86
C THR A 148 -2.51 -2.46 11.35
N CYS A 149 -2.16 -1.45 12.15
CA CYS A 149 -2.13 -1.56 13.62
C CYS A 149 -3.50 -2.00 14.13
N ARG A 150 -4.58 -1.34 13.66
CA ARG A 150 -5.94 -1.66 14.07
C ARG A 150 -6.36 -3.07 13.64
N ALA A 151 -6.03 -3.45 12.41
CA ALA A 151 -6.35 -4.77 11.86
C ALA A 151 -5.75 -5.92 12.69
N GLY A 152 -4.50 -5.77 13.17
CA GLY A 152 -3.84 -6.82 13.97
C GLY A 152 -4.58 -7.17 15.27
N PHE A 153 -5.23 -6.21 15.93
CA PHE A 153 -6.06 -6.50 17.11
C PHE A 153 -7.35 -7.25 16.75
N VAL A 154 -7.99 -6.86 15.65
CA VAL A 154 -9.22 -7.51 15.18
C VAL A 154 -8.95 -8.95 14.73
N GLU A 155 -7.86 -9.17 13.99
CA GLU A 155 -7.42 -10.49 13.50
C GLU A 155 -7.19 -11.48 14.65
N LEU A 156 -6.59 -11.03 15.75
CA LEU A 156 -6.33 -11.87 16.92
C LEU A 156 -7.52 -11.98 17.90
N GLY A 157 -8.65 -11.32 17.60
CA GLY A 157 -9.86 -11.35 18.43
C GLY A 157 -9.73 -10.59 19.75
N VAL A 158 -8.93 -9.51 19.80
CA VAL A 158 -8.63 -8.71 21.00
C VAL A 158 -9.08 -7.25 20.86
N SER A 159 -10.33 -7.05 20.44
CA SER A 159 -10.92 -5.74 20.08
C SER A 159 -11.65 -5.00 21.21
N ASP A 160 -11.59 -5.46 22.45
CA ASP A 160 -12.40 -4.98 23.58
C ASP A 160 -11.66 -3.98 24.49
N TYR A 161 -10.41 -4.27 24.90
CA TYR A 161 -9.72 -3.49 25.93
C TYR A 161 -8.59 -2.62 25.37
N VAL A 162 -7.39 -3.19 25.17
CA VAL A 162 -6.21 -2.45 24.67
C VAL A 162 -6.50 -1.83 23.32
N PHE A 163 -7.23 -2.53 22.44
CA PHE A 163 -7.63 -1.99 21.14
C PHE A 163 -8.43 -0.70 21.24
N GLN A 164 -9.38 -0.59 22.18
CA GLN A 164 -10.20 0.62 22.33
C GLN A 164 -9.33 1.80 22.77
N LEU A 165 -8.39 1.57 23.68
CA LEU A 165 -7.43 2.58 24.14
C LEU A 165 -6.48 3.03 23.02
N VAL A 166 -5.91 2.07 22.27
CA VAL A 166 -5.06 2.32 21.10
C VAL A 166 -5.83 3.08 20.00
N SER A 167 -7.11 2.75 19.82
CA SER A 167 -7.95 3.30 18.75
C SER A 167 -8.61 4.63 19.10
N ASN A 168 -8.58 5.05 20.36
CA ASN A 168 -9.19 6.29 20.84
C ASN A 168 -8.31 7.51 20.55
N ASN A 169 -8.06 7.76 19.27
CA ASN A 169 -7.35 8.94 18.80
C ASN A 169 -7.82 9.33 17.38
N ASN A 170 -7.35 10.49 16.91
CA ASN A 170 -7.74 11.05 15.61
C ASN A 170 -6.63 10.96 14.54
N VAL A 171 -5.58 10.15 14.75
CA VAL A 171 -4.39 10.13 13.88
C VAL A 171 -4.75 9.78 12.44
N SER A 172 -5.55 8.73 12.20
CA SER A 172 -5.96 8.34 10.84
C SER A 172 -6.72 9.46 10.11
N LYS A 173 -7.63 10.15 10.81
CA LYS A 173 -8.39 11.29 10.28
C LYS A 173 -7.49 12.48 9.94
N LEU A 174 -6.50 12.76 10.80
CA LEU A 174 -5.52 13.82 10.56
C LEU A 174 -4.65 13.52 9.33
N ILE A 175 -4.20 12.27 9.17
CA ILE A 175 -3.44 11.85 7.99
C ILE A 175 -4.32 11.89 6.72
N SER A 176 -5.59 11.51 6.80
CA SER A 176 -6.53 11.63 5.67
C SER A 176 -6.73 13.10 5.24
N ASN A 177 -6.82 14.02 6.20
CA ASN A 177 -6.87 15.45 5.89
C ASN A 177 -5.61 15.90 5.14
N THR A 178 -4.42 15.47 5.54
CA THR A 178 -3.17 15.83 4.85
C THR A 178 -3.07 15.19 3.45
N LEU A 179 -3.56 13.96 3.29
CA LEU A 179 -3.69 13.29 1.98
C LEU A 179 -4.53 14.10 1.00
N ALA A 180 -5.71 14.56 1.44
CA ALA A 180 -6.60 15.38 0.61
C ALA A 180 -6.00 16.75 0.26
N LEU A 181 -5.24 17.35 1.18
CA LEU A 181 -4.58 18.65 0.94
C LEU A 181 -3.37 18.54 0.00
N ASN A 182 -2.64 17.43 0.04
CA ASN A 182 -1.53 17.13 -0.86
C ASN A 182 -2.02 16.75 -2.27
N ASN A 183 -3.22 16.17 -2.35
CA ASN A 183 -3.87 15.84 -3.63
C ASN A 183 -4.33 17.13 -4.32
N ASN A 184 -3.50 17.68 -5.22
CA ASN A 184 -3.93 18.73 -6.12
C ASN A 184 -4.88 18.12 -7.15
N ALA A 185 -6.19 18.21 -6.92
CA ALA A 185 -7.23 17.90 -7.91
C ALA A 185 -7.20 18.82 -9.17
N SER A 186 -6.07 19.47 -9.47
CA SER A 186 -5.86 20.40 -10.60
C SER A 186 -4.41 20.43 -11.11
N SER A 187 -3.77 19.27 -11.20
CA SER A 187 -2.83 19.01 -12.30
C SER A 187 -3.51 17.95 -13.18
N SER A 188 -4.45 18.31 -14.06
CA SER A 188 -4.14 18.61 -15.47
C SER A 188 -2.87 17.90 -15.90
N THR A 189 -3.01 16.95 -16.83
CA THR A 189 -2.15 16.78 -18.02
C THR A 189 -0.84 17.57 -18.04
N THR A 190 -0.02 17.43 -17.02
CA THR A 190 1.41 17.53 -17.16
C THR A 190 1.75 16.18 -17.74
N SER A 191 1.82 16.16 -19.07
CA SER A 191 2.97 15.52 -19.68
C SER A 191 4.12 15.74 -18.70
N LEU A 192 4.63 14.66 -18.12
CA LEU A 192 5.98 14.70 -17.61
C LEU A 192 6.76 15.21 -18.83
N ASN A 193 7.08 16.51 -18.82
CA ASN A 193 8.13 17.05 -19.67
C ASN A 193 9.34 16.29 -19.17
N VAL A 194 9.55 15.11 -19.75
CA VAL A 194 10.81 14.41 -19.75
C VAL A 194 11.75 15.49 -20.24
N PRO A 195 12.63 16.05 -19.38
CA PRO A 195 13.67 16.91 -19.89
C PRO A 195 14.36 16.05 -20.94
N GLU A 196 14.48 16.52 -22.19
CA GLU A 196 15.27 15.83 -23.20
C GLU A 196 16.61 15.48 -22.56
N THR A 197 16.74 14.21 -22.16
CA THR A 197 17.91 13.76 -21.46
C THR A 197 18.98 13.70 -22.52
N THR A 198 19.82 14.74 -22.58
CA THR A 198 21.00 14.74 -23.43
C THR A 198 21.89 13.58 -22.98
N TYR A 199 21.84 12.49 -23.75
CA TYR A 199 22.67 11.32 -23.54
C TYR A 199 24.12 11.67 -23.90
N ARG A 200 25.08 11.20 -23.11
CA ARG A 200 26.49 11.15 -23.50
C ARG A 200 26.94 9.71 -23.33
N ASP A 201 27.45 9.10 -24.40
CA ASP A 201 27.90 7.70 -24.41
C ASP A 201 26.80 6.69 -23.99
N GLY A 202 25.54 6.97 -24.36
CA GLY A 202 24.39 6.10 -24.06
C GLY A 202 23.81 6.23 -22.64
N PHE A 203 24.30 7.17 -21.81
CA PHE A 203 23.82 7.36 -20.43
C PHE A 203 23.32 8.78 -20.13
N PRO A 204 22.29 8.95 -19.26
CA PRO A 204 21.90 10.25 -18.74
C PRO A 204 23.02 10.94 -17.95
N ARG A 205 23.15 12.27 -18.10
CA ARG A 205 24.22 13.05 -17.47
C ARG A 205 24.27 13.01 -15.93
N TRP A 206 23.16 12.69 -15.27
CA TRP A 206 23.09 12.57 -13.81
C TRP A 206 23.68 11.26 -13.27
N VAL A 207 23.99 10.29 -14.15
CA VAL A 207 24.65 9.03 -13.77
C VAL A 207 26.15 9.29 -13.55
N LYS A 208 26.58 9.13 -12.29
CA LYS A 208 27.97 9.38 -11.88
C LYS A 208 28.93 8.39 -12.57
N PRO A 209 30.19 8.75 -12.84
CA PRO A 209 31.15 7.86 -13.49
C PRO A 209 31.37 6.51 -12.77
N GLY A 210 31.27 6.47 -11.43
CA GLY A 210 31.34 5.21 -10.66
C GLY A 210 30.19 4.25 -10.97
N ASP A 211 28.98 4.79 -11.20
CA ASP A 211 27.81 4.01 -11.58
C ASP A 211 27.93 3.44 -13.01
N ARG A 212 28.66 4.14 -13.89
CA ARG A 212 28.98 3.71 -15.28
C ARG A 212 29.93 2.51 -15.31
N LYS A 213 30.89 2.44 -14.39
CA LYS A 213 31.82 1.30 -14.29
C LYS A 213 31.13 0.03 -13.78
N LEU A 214 30.17 0.18 -12.87
CA LEU A 214 29.29 -0.93 -12.50
C LEU A 214 28.36 -1.32 -13.67
N LEU A 215 27.95 -0.40 -14.56
CA LEU A 215 27.04 -0.67 -15.71
C LEU A 215 27.65 -1.58 -16.80
N GLN A 216 28.95 -1.88 -16.71
CA GLN A 216 29.69 -2.69 -17.67
C GLN A 216 30.08 -4.08 -17.13
N THR A 217 29.81 -4.41 -15.87
CA THR A 217 30.19 -5.71 -15.29
C THR A 217 28.97 -6.62 -15.13
N SER A 218 29.03 -7.80 -15.77
CA SER A 218 28.04 -8.88 -15.66
C SER A 218 28.07 -9.59 -14.30
N SER A 219 29.13 -9.41 -13.51
CA SER A 219 29.26 -9.92 -12.14
C SER A 219 28.97 -8.84 -11.10
N ILE A 220 28.01 -9.10 -10.21
CA ILE A 220 27.80 -8.31 -9.00
C ILE A 220 28.88 -8.75 -7.99
N ILE A 221 29.72 -7.84 -7.52
CA ILE A 221 30.69 -8.13 -6.45
C ILE A 221 29.92 -8.03 -5.11
N PRO A 222 29.83 -9.11 -4.31
CA PRO A 222 29.16 -9.07 -3.03
C PRO A 222 30.01 -8.38 -1.96
N ASP A 223 29.37 -7.67 -1.03
CA ASP A 223 29.99 -7.17 0.20
C ASP A 223 30.09 -8.28 1.26
N LEU A 224 29.09 -9.17 1.31
CA LEU A 224 29.06 -10.35 2.18
C LEU A 224 28.54 -11.57 1.42
N VAL A 225 29.03 -12.75 1.80
CA VAL A 225 28.61 -14.06 1.29
C VAL A 225 28.04 -14.89 2.43
N VAL A 226 26.82 -15.38 2.25
CA VAL A 226 26.13 -16.28 3.18
C VAL A 226 26.12 -17.68 2.61
N VAL A 227 26.66 -18.66 3.35
CA VAL A 227 26.70 -20.08 2.94
C VAL A 227 26.69 -21.00 4.17
N GLN A 228 25.87 -22.05 4.12
CA GLN A 228 25.62 -22.92 5.28
C GLN A 228 26.82 -23.81 5.64
N ASP A 229 27.68 -24.15 4.67
CA ASP A 229 28.87 -24.99 4.88
C ASP A 229 30.04 -24.26 5.57
N GLY A 230 29.94 -22.94 5.74
CA GLY A 230 30.97 -22.11 6.35
C GLY A 230 32.09 -21.65 5.42
N SER A 231 31.97 -21.86 4.10
CA SER A 231 32.97 -21.40 3.11
C SER A 231 32.90 -19.89 2.79
N GLY A 232 32.09 -19.12 3.51
CA GLY A 232 31.81 -17.69 3.28
C GLY A 232 31.78 -16.94 4.61
N ASP A 233 31.33 -15.69 4.60
CA ASP A 233 31.42 -14.80 5.76
C ASP A 233 30.46 -15.21 6.89
N PHE A 234 29.24 -15.63 6.52
CA PHE A 234 28.20 -15.99 7.49
C PHE A 234 27.45 -17.27 7.08
N ARG A 235 26.90 -17.98 8.08
CA ARG A 235 26.06 -19.16 7.86
C ARG A 235 24.57 -18.86 7.73
N THR A 236 24.13 -17.72 8.25
CA THR A 236 22.72 -17.30 8.26
C THR A 236 22.57 -15.92 7.63
N VAL A 237 21.39 -15.67 7.09
CA VAL A 237 21.06 -14.37 6.50
C VAL A 237 20.97 -13.30 7.58
N ASN A 238 20.37 -13.61 8.73
CA ASN A 238 20.29 -12.67 9.86
C ASN A 238 21.67 -12.18 10.33
N ALA A 239 22.67 -13.06 10.43
CA ALA A 239 24.02 -12.64 10.82
C ALA A 239 24.65 -11.67 9.81
N ALA A 240 24.42 -11.87 8.51
CA ALA A 240 24.86 -10.93 7.48
C ALA A 240 24.09 -9.60 7.53
N ILE A 241 22.80 -9.62 7.89
CA ILE A 241 22.01 -8.40 8.10
C ILE A 241 22.50 -7.62 9.32
N ASP A 242 22.82 -8.31 10.42
CA ASP A 242 23.38 -7.70 11.62
C ASP A 242 24.73 -7.05 11.35
N GLU A 243 25.58 -7.68 10.53
CA GLU A 243 26.84 -7.09 10.09
C GLU A 243 26.62 -5.89 9.15
N ALA A 244 25.69 -6.03 8.20
CA ALA A 244 25.30 -4.95 7.32
C ALA A 244 24.78 -3.72 8.08
N ALA A 245 24.22 -3.89 9.28
CA ALA A 245 23.78 -2.80 10.16
C ALA A 245 24.92 -1.97 10.75
N LYS A 246 26.14 -2.51 10.80
CA LYS A 246 27.34 -1.84 11.33
C LYS A 246 28.06 -1.00 10.26
N ARG A 247 27.67 -1.12 8.98
CA ARG A 247 28.35 -0.43 7.88
C ARG A 247 28.35 1.08 8.06
N SER A 248 29.41 1.72 7.58
CA SER A 248 29.44 3.16 7.36
C SER A 248 28.96 3.48 5.94
N GLY A 249 28.21 4.58 5.78
CA GLY A 249 27.74 5.07 4.49
C GLY A 249 26.37 4.53 4.05
N SER A 250 25.92 5.00 2.88
CA SER A 250 24.57 4.81 2.36
C SER A 250 24.53 4.11 0.99
N GLY A 251 25.67 3.58 0.54
CA GLY A 251 25.78 2.85 -0.72
C GLY A 251 24.96 1.56 -0.75
N ARG A 252 24.81 0.99 -1.95
CA ARG A 252 24.26 -0.35 -2.17
C ARG A 252 25.12 -1.36 -1.41
N PHE A 253 24.50 -2.17 -0.55
CA PHE A 253 25.19 -3.23 0.19
C PHE A 253 24.64 -4.59 -0.25
N VAL A 254 25.48 -5.39 -0.88
CA VAL A 254 25.12 -6.63 -1.56
C VAL A 254 25.48 -7.82 -0.68
N ILE A 255 24.47 -8.62 -0.35
CA ILE A 255 24.60 -9.89 0.35
C ILE A 255 24.28 -11.01 -0.64
N HIS A 256 25.29 -11.81 -0.99
CA HIS A 256 25.12 -13.00 -1.82
C HIS A 256 24.78 -14.19 -0.93
N VAL A 257 23.54 -14.66 -1.03
CA VAL A 257 23.05 -15.84 -0.34
C VAL A 257 23.21 -17.03 -1.28
N LYS A 258 24.20 -17.88 -1.04
CA LYS A 258 24.45 -19.05 -1.88
C LYS A 258 23.28 -20.03 -1.84
N ARG A 259 23.31 -21.04 -2.71
CA ARG A 259 22.34 -22.13 -2.71
C ARG A 259 22.20 -22.75 -1.31
N GLY A 260 20.97 -23.10 -0.95
CA GLY A 260 20.63 -23.63 0.36
C GLY A 260 19.18 -23.33 0.74
N VAL A 261 18.73 -23.99 1.80
CA VAL A 261 17.44 -23.72 2.44
C VAL A 261 17.73 -23.12 3.81
N TYR A 262 17.45 -21.84 3.95
CA TYR A 262 17.69 -21.03 5.14
C TYR A 262 16.39 -20.92 5.93
N ASN A 263 16.26 -21.70 7.01
CA ASN A 263 15.08 -21.70 7.87
C ASN A 263 15.21 -20.62 8.94
N GLU A 264 14.84 -19.39 8.60
CA GLU A 264 14.93 -18.23 9.47
C GLU A 264 13.90 -17.16 9.07
N ASN A 265 13.35 -16.46 10.06
CA ASN A 265 12.60 -15.23 9.83
C ASN A 265 13.57 -14.05 9.78
N VAL A 266 13.52 -13.23 8.73
CA VAL A 266 14.47 -12.12 8.49
C VAL A 266 13.73 -10.79 8.48
N GLU A 267 14.25 -9.79 9.18
CA GLU A 267 13.72 -8.43 9.17
C GLU A 267 14.80 -7.39 8.77
N ILE A 268 14.50 -6.59 7.75
CA ILE A 268 15.36 -5.50 7.26
C ILE A 268 14.65 -4.18 7.48
N GLY A 269 14.87 -3.60 8.67
CA GLY A 269 14.16 -2.41 9.13
C GLY A 269 14.58 -1.09 8.43
N ASN A 270 13.85 -0.01 8.72
CA ASN A 270 13.99 1.31 8.09
C ASN A 270 15.39 1.96 8.20
N LYS A 271 16.22 1.53 9.16
CA LYS A 271 17.60 2.00 9.31
C LYS A 271 18.56 1.38 8.28
N LEU A 272 18.19 0.24 7.69
CA LEU A 272 19.01 -0.54 6.75
C LEU A 272 18.59 -0.25 5.30
N LYS A 273 19.00 0.91 4.77
CA LYS A 273 18.68 1.33 3.39
C LYS A 273 19.60 0.68 2.35
N ASN A 274 19.13 0.48 1.12
CA ASN A 274 19.91 0.00 -0.02
C ASN A 274 20.54 -1.40 0.15
N ILE A 275 19.93 -2.28 0.95
CA ILE A 275 20.30 -3.71 0.98
C ILE A 275 19.91 -4.37 -0.33
N MET A 276 20.78 -5.23 -0.86
CA MET A 276 20.48 -6.13 -1.96
C MET A 276 20.75 -7.57 -1.56
N LEU A 277 19.74 -8.43 -1.64
CA LEU A 277 19.90 -9.89 -1.53
C LEU A 277 20.00 -10.51 -2.93
N VAL A 278 21.06 -11.28 -3.18
CA VAL A 278 21.24 -12.02 -4.43
C VAL A 278 21.36 -13.50 -4.12
N GLY A 279 20.50 -14.32 -4.71
CA GLY A 279 20.58 -15.78 -4.63
C GLY A 279 21.30 -16.40 -5.83
N ASP A 280 21.65 -17.68 -5.73
CA ASP A 280 22.19 -18.49 -6.84
C ASP A 280 21.12 -18.86 -7.89
N GLY A 281 19.87 -18.40 -7.69
CA GLY A 281 18.71 -18.69 -8.53
C GLY A 281 17.53 -19.11 -7.66
N LEU A 282 16.31 -18.76 -8.09
CA LEU A 282 15.09 -18.96 -7.31
C LEU A 282 14.82 -20.44 -6.93
N ARG A 283 15.36 -21.40 -7.69
CA ARG A 283 15.26 -22.84 -7.39
C ARG A 283 16.32 -23.33 -6.38
N PHE A 284 17.38 -22.56 -6.18
CA PHE A 284 18.58 -23.00 -5.45
C PHE A 284 18.74 -22.30 -4.11
N THR A 285 18.32 -21.04 -3.99
CA THR A 285 18.38 -20.27 -2.74
C THR A 285 16.98 -19.99 -2.22
N ILE A 286 16.64 -20.54 -1.05
CA ILE A 286 15.32 -20.42 -0.43
C ILE A 286 15.47 -19.94 1.00
N ILE A 287 14.78 -18.85 1.37
CA ILE A 287 14.57 -18.44 2.77
C ILE A 287 13.16 -18.87 3.17
N THR A 288 13.03 -19.67 4.22
CA THR A 288 11.77 -20.31 4.61
C THR A 288 11.43 -20.08 6.07
N GLY A 289 10.14 -20.00 6.36
CA GLY A 289 9.56 -19.93 7.71
C GLY A 289 8.15 -20.51 7.71
N ASN A 290 7.47 -20.48 8.86
CA ASN A 290 6.15 -21.10 9.01
C ASN A 290 5.22 -20.37 10.01
N ARG A 291 5.50 -19.09 10.31
CA ARG A 291 4.62 -18.30 11.19
C ARG A 291 3.28 -18.04 10.49
N SER A 292 2.21 -18.00 11.26
CA SER A 292 0.84 -17.84 10.76
C SER A 292 -0.09 -17.26 11.82
N VAL A 293 -1.27 -16.80 11.40
CA VAL A 293 -2.34 -16.39 12.31
C VAL A 293 -2.88 -17.56 13.11
N GLY A 294 -3.05 -18.74 12.50
CA GLY A 294 -3.40 -19.97 13.21
C GLY A 294 -2.37 -20.34 14.30
N GLY A 295 -1.11 -19.96 14.12
CA GLY A 295 -0.03 -20.12 15.10
C GLY A 295 0.13 -18.97 16.10
N GLY A 296 -0.79 -18.00 16.13
CA GLY A 296 -0.79 -16.89 17.10
C GLY A 296 0.01 -15.65 16.71
N SER A 297 0.58 -15.60 15.50
CA SER A 297 1.15 -14.35 14.95
C SER A 297 0.04 -13.45 14.40
N THR A 298 0.25 -12.14 14.31
CA THR A 298 -0.58 -11.32 13.42
C THR A 298 -0.24 -11.63 11.96
N THR A 299 -1.11 -11.26 11.01
CA THR A 299 -0.76 -11.34 9.58
C THR A 299 0.52 -10.55 9.28
N PHE A 300 0.67 -9.36 9.87
CA PHE A 300 1.83 -8.49 9.70
C PHE A 300 3.15 -9.16 10.16
N ASN A 301 3.14 -9.87 11.29
CA ASN A 301 4.33 -10.49 11.87
C ASN A 301 4.51 -11.97 11.47
N SER A 302 3.58 -12.53 10.69
CA SER A 302 3.69 -13.88 10.12
C SER A 302 4.74 -14.00 8.99
N SER A 303 5.24 -12.86 8.49
CA SER A 303 6.17 -12.81 7.36
C SER A 303 7.45 -13.60 7.61
N THR A 304 7.81 -14.48 6.66
CA THR A 304 9.13 -15.12 6.65
C THR A 304 10.23 -14.08 6.44
N VAL A 305 10.09 -13.20 5.44
CA VAL A 305 10.97 -12.04 5.28
C VAL A 305 10.16 -10.75 5.26
N ALA A 306 10.60 -9.77 6.02
CA ALA A 306 10.01 -8.44 6.09
C ALA A 306 11.04 -7.36 5.78
N VAL A 307 10.71 -6.43 4.87
CA VAL A 307 11.60 -5.31 4.51
C VAL A 307 10.87 -3.98 4.60
N THR A 308 11.48 -3.00 5.26
CA THR A 308 11.02 -1.60 5.29
C THR A 308 12.13 -0.62 4.90
N GLY A 309 13.40 -1.01 5.03
CA GLY A 309 14.55 -0.23 4.55
C GLY A 309 14.44 0.16 3.08
N GLU A 310 14.45 1.47 2.79
CA GLU A 310 14.29 2.07 1.46
C GLU A 310 15.31 1.52 0.44
N GLY A 311 14.84 1.33 -0.79
CA GLY A 311 15.68 0.91 -1.91
C GLY A 311 16.08 -0.56 -1.84
N PHE A 312 15.33 -1.43 -1.16
CA PHE A 312 15.64 -2.85 -1.08
C PHE A 312 15.60 -3.53 -2.45
N ILE A 313 16.56 -4.42 -2.74
CA ILE A 313 16.53 -5.24 -3.96
C ILE A 313 16.68 -6.72 -3.60
N ALA A 314 15.86 -7.58 -4.20
CA ALA A 314 16.08 -9.02 -4.19
C ALA A 314 16.20 -9.54 -5.63
N ARG A 315 17.14 -10.47 -5.85
CA ARG A 315 17.33 -11.12 -7.15
C ARG A 315 17.59 -12.61 -7.01
N GLY A 316 16.89 -13.43 -7.79
CA GLY A 316 17.22 -14.85 -7.94
C GLY A 316 17.11 -15.65 -6.64
N ILE A 317 16.12 -15.35 -5.81
CA ILE A 317 15.92 -15.96 -4.49
C ILE A 317 14.44 -16.24 -4.26
N THR A 318 14.12 -17.30 -3.52
CA THR A 318 12.75 -17.65 -3.15
C THR A 318 12.49 -17.39 -1.67
N PHE A 319 11.34 -16.79 -1.37
CA PHE A 319 10.83 -16.59 -0.03
C PHE A 319 9.60 -17.49 0.16
N ARG A 320 9.61 -18.33 1.20
CA ARG A 320 8.59 -19.36 1.40
C ARG A 320 8.01 -19.32 2.80
N ASN A 321 6.68 -19.43 2.90
CA ASN A 321 6.01 -19.77 4.13
C ASN A 321 5.36 -21.17 4.03
N THR A 322 5.75 -22.09 4.92
CA THR A 322 5.32 -23.50 4.90
C THR A 322 4.20 -23.81 5.91
N ALA A 323 3.52 -22.81 6.48
CA ALA A 323 2.44 -23.04 7.45
C ALA A 323 1.31 -23.91 6.88
N GLY A 324 1.01 -23.81 5.58
CA GLY A 324 -0.06 -24.55 4.94
C GLY A 324 -1.43 -23.85 5.06
N PRO A 325 -2.42 -24.24 4.23
CA PRO A 325 -3.69 -23.53 4.13
C PRO A 325 -4.58 -23.69 5.38
N GLN A 326 -4.36 -24.73 6.18
CA GLN A 326 -5.06 -24.97 7.45
C GLN A 326 -4.68 -23.97 8.56
N ASN A 327 -3.57 -23.24 8.38
CA ASN A 327 -3.05 -22.30 9.35
C ASN A 327 -3.48 -20.84 9.08
N HIS A 328 -4.43 -20.64 8.17
CA HIS A 328 -4.94 -19.33 7.76
C HIS A 328 -3.81 -18.43 7.20
N GLN A 329 -3.84 -17.12 7.47
CA GLN A 329 -2.89 -16.15 6.93
C GLN A 329 -1.45 -16.49 7.33
N ALA A 330 -0.55 -16.59 6.34
CA ALA A 330 0.85 -16.94 6.55
C ALA A 330 1.75 -16.32 5.47
N VAL A 331 2.34 -15.17 5.79
CA VAL A 331 3.06 -14.35 4.82
C VAL A 331 4.44 -14.94 4.49
N ALA A 332 4.74 -15.12 3.21
CA ALA A 332 6.08 -15.48 2.75
C ALA A 332 6.99 -14.23 2.68
N PHE A 333 6.46 -13.14 2.13
CA PHE A 333 7.21 -11.90 2.02
C PHE A 333 6.35 -10.67 2.27
N ARG A 334 6.83 -9.74 3.09
CA ARG A 334 6.21 -8.43 3.32
C ARG A 334 7.15 -7.30 2.91
N SER A 335 6.70 -6.44 2.00
CA SER A 335 7.41 -5.21 1.65
C SER A 335 6.65 -3.97 2.12
N GLY A 336 7.30 -3.16 2.93
CA GLY A 336 6.98 -1.75 3.17
C GLY A 336 8.15 -0.83 2.77
N SER A 337 9.02 -1.32 1.89
CA SER A 337 10.22 -0.60 1.41
C SER A 337 9.87 0.23 0.17
N ASP A 338 10.06 1.55 0.26
CA ASP A 338 9.91 2.43 -0.89
C ASP A 338 11.04 2.20 -1.90
N LEU A 339 10.70 2.28 -3.18
CA LEU A 339 11.62 2.03 -4.30
C LEU A 339 12.24 0.62 -4.26
N SER A 340 11.46 -0.38 -3.84
CA SER A 340 11.92 -1.77 -3.76
C SER A 340 11.76 -2.53 -5.08
N VAL A 341 12.72 -3.40 -5.39
CA VAL A 341 12.73 -4.23 -6.61
C VAL A 341 12.90 -5.71 -6.31
N PHE A 342 12.12 -6.53 -6.99
CA PHE A 342 12.19 -7.99 -6.93
C PHE A 342 12.36 -8.51 -8.36
N TYR A 343 13.50 -9.13 -8.66
CA TYR A 343 13.82 -9.61 -10.00
C TYR A 343 14.10 -11.10 -10.02
N ARG A 344 13.26 -11.87 -10.71
CA ARG A 344 13.38 -13.35 -10.75
C ARG A 344 13.34 -13.97 -9.36
N CYS A 345 12.42 -13.49 -8.53
CA CYS A 345 12.18 -14.02 -7.20
C CYS A 345 11.02 -15.01 -7.20
N GLY A 346 11.05 -15.96 -6.27
CA GLY A 346 9.91 -16.82 -5.93
C GLY A 346 9.24 -16.36 -4.65
N PHE A 347 7.90 -16.38 -4.62
CA PHE A 347 7.09 -16.14 -3.43
C PHE A 347 6.12 -17.31 -3.28
N GLU A 348 6.31 -18.11 -2.25
CA GLU A 348 5.62 -19.40 -2.10
C GLU A 348 4.87 -19.47 -0.78
N GLY A 349 3.56 -19.61 -0.85
CA GLY A 349 2.70 -19.81 0.31
C GLY A 349 1.33 -20.35 -0.09
N TYR A 350 0.35 -20.11 0.77
CA TYR A 350 -1.07 -20.39 0.52
C TYR A 350 -1.85 -19.08 0.67
N GLN A 351 -2.52 -18.89 1.81
CA GLN A 351 -3.22 -17.65 2.13
C GLN A 351 -2.23 -16.53 2.48
N ASP A 352 -2.45 -15.34 1.92
CA ASP A 352 -1.68 -14.12 2.22
C ASP A 352 -0.18 -14.21 1.88
N THR A 353 0.18 -14.85 0.77
CA THR A 353 1.59 -15.14 0.42
C THR A 353 2.48 -13.89 0.29
N LEU A 354 2.08 -12.92 -0.54
CA LEU A 354 2.83 -11.71 -0.84
C LEU A 354 2.11 -10.48 -0.31
N TYR A 355 2.65 -9.89 0.75
CA TYR A 355 2.11 -8.69 1.37
C TYR A 355 2.81 -7.43 0.82
N VAL A 356 2.23 -6.85 -0.23
CA VAL A 356 2.61 -5.54 -0.78
C VAL A 356 2.08 -4.42 0.11
N HIS A 357 2.64 -4.33 1.33
CA HIS A 357 2.08 -3.56 2.44
C HIS A 357 1.95 -2.06 2.16
N THR A 358 3.04 -1.36 1.86
CA THR A 358 3.08 0.10 1.67
C THR A 358 4.14 0.54 0.65
N GLN A 359 4.14 1.83 0.28
CA GLN A 359 5.15 2.47 -0.59
C GLN A 359 5.16 1.98 -2.06
N ARG A 360 6.17 2.37 -2.86
CA ARG A 360 6.33 1.93 -4.25
C ARG A 360 7.15 0.66 -4.39
N GLN A 361 6.66 -0.27 -5.19
CA GLN A 361 7.27 -1.59 -5.34
C GLN A 361 7.22 -2.07 -6.80
N PHE A 362 8.29 -2.70 -7.27
CA PHE A 362 8.37 -3.26 -8.61
C PHE A 362 8.79 -4.74 -8.59
N TYR A 363 7.97 -5.60 -9.19
CA TYR A 363 8.23 -7.03 -9.31
C TYR A 363 8.37 -7.37 -10.80
N ARG A 364 9.47 -8.02 -11.16
CA ARG A 364 9.82 -8.34 -12.55
C ARG A 364 10.22 -9.79 -12.69
N GLU A 365 9.58 -10.51 -13.62
CA GLU A 365 9.90 -11.93 -13.91
C GLU A 365 9.81 -12.82 -12.65
N CYS A 366 8.93 -12.47 -11.72
CA CYS A 366 8.74 -13.20 -10.47
C CYS A 366 7.73 -14.34 -10.62
N TYR A 367 7.80 -15.31 -9.71
CA TYR A 367 6.89 -16.43 -9.59
C TYR A 367 6.16 -16.30 -8.25
N ILE A 368 4.84 -16.13 -8.28
CA ILE A 368 4.03 -15.97 -7.07
C ILE A 368 3.02 -17.10 -7.00
N TYR A 369 3.01 -17.84 -5.89
CA TYR A 369 2.11 -18.97 -5.67
C TYR A 369 1.24 -18.74 -4.44
N GLY A 370 -0.06 -19.00 -4.53
CA GLY A 370 -0.92 -18.98 -3.36
C GLY A 370 -2.38 -19.35 -3.63
N THR A 371 -3.23 -19.14 -2.63
CA THR A 371 -4.65 -19.54 -2.64
C THR A 371 -5.58 -18.37 -2.41
N VAL A 372 -5.80 -17.99 -1.14
CA VAL A 372 -6.70 -16.91 -0.74
C VAL A 372 -5.88 -15.64 -0.59
N ASP A 373 -6.31 -14.55 -1.23
CA ASP A 373 -5.76 -13.20 -1.08
C ASP A 373 -4.23 -13.12 -1.23
N PHE A 374 -3.66 -13.94 -2.11
CA PHE A 374 -2.23 -14.22 -2.02
C PHE A 374 -1.32 -13.11 -2.54
N ILE A 375 -1.87 -12.06 -3.15
CA ILE A 375 -1.23 -10.76 -3.38
C ILE A 375 -2.11 -9.67 -2.77
N PHE A 376 -1.72 -9.14 -1.61
CA PHE A 376 -2.58 -8.22 -0.86
C PHE A 376 -1.80 -7.05 -0.27
N GLY A 377 -2.52 -6.01 0.16
CA GLY A 377 -1.94 -4.83 0.79
C GLY A 377 -2.31 -3.52 0.10
N ASN A 378 -1.58 -2.46 0.44
CA ASN A 378 -1.89 -1.10 0.01
C ASN A 378 -0.65 -0.33 -0.46
N ALA A 379 0.34 -1.02 -1.03
CA ALA A 379 1.41 -0.39 -1.79
C ALA A 379 0.90 0.19 -3.11
N ALA A 380 1.72 1.01 -3.77
CA ALA A 380 1.69 1.21 -5.22
C ALA A 380 2.61 0.15 -5.84
N ALA A 381 2.05 -0.99 -6.24
CA ALA A 381 2.81 -2.15 -6.71
C ALA A 381 2.56 -2.42 -8.20
N VAL A 382 3.63 -2.58 -8.97
CA VAL A 382 3.56 -3.08 -10.35
C VAL A 382 4.24 -4.43 -10.43
N LEU A 383 3.50 -5.44 -10.89
CA LEU A 383 3.99 -6.78 -11.18
C LEU A 383 4.04 -6.96 -12.70
N GLN A 384 5.25 -6.98 -13.26
CA GLN A 384 5.49 -6.98 -14.70
C GLN A 384 6.16 -8.26 -15.18
N ASN A 385 5.59 -8.92 -16.19
CA ASN A 385 6.10 -10.19 -16.74
C ASN A 385 6.23 -11.28 -15.65
N CYS A 386 5.31 -11.30 -14.69
CA CYS A 386 5.30 -12.30 -13.62
C CYS A 386 4.47 -13.52 -14.01
N MET A 387 4.80 -14.66 -13.40
CA MET A 387 3.98 -15.87 -13.38
C MET A 387 3.23 -15.91 -12.05
N ILE A 388 1.90 -15.90 -12.11
CA ILE A 388 0.99 -15.86 -10.96
C ILE A 388 0.24 -17.19 -10.96
N TYR A 389 0.56 -18.04 -9.99
CA TYR A 389 0.09 -19.42 -9.91
C TYR A 389 -0.90 -19.62 -8.76
N ALA A 390 -2.14 -19.89 -9.12
CA ALA A 390 -3.17 -20.34 -8.20
C ALA A 390 -2.90 -21.80 -7.78
N ARG A 391 -2.83 -22.06 -6.48
CA ARG A 391 -2.62 -23.40 -5.92
C ARG A 391 -3.92 -24.05 -5.49
N ARG A 392 -3.89 -25.36 -5.25
CA ARG A 392 -5.00 -26.08 -4.61
C ARG A 392 -5.22 -25.55 -3.17
N PRO A 393 -6.41 -25.02 -2.85
CA PRO A 393 -6.75 -24.58 -1.50
C PRO A 393 -7.34 -25.74 -0.67
N MET A 394 -7.87 -25.45 0.53
CA MET A 394 -8.73 -26.41 1.22
C MET A 394 -10.06 -26.55 0.49
N ASP A 395 -10.74 -27.67 0.71
CA ASP A 395 -12.08 -27.89 0.17
C ASP A 395 -13.02 -26.73 0.54
N GLN A 396 -13.93 -26.38 -0.38
CA GLN A 396 -14.88 -25.27 -0.27
C GLN A 396 -14.29 -23.84 -0.25
N GLN A 397 -12.96 -23.69 -0.19
CA GLN A 397 -12.34 -22.38 -0.35
C GLN A 397 -12.36 -21.92 -1.82
N LYS A 398 -12.44 -20.60 -2.00
CA LYS A 398 -12.24 -19.93 -3.29
C LYS A 398 -10.82 -19.40 -3.37
N ILE A 399 -10.22 -19.46 -4.56
CA ILE A 399 -8.91 -18.89 -4.82
C ILE A 399 -9.11 -17.43 -5.21
N VAL A 400 -8.33 -16.53 -4.63
CA VAL A 400 -8.41 -15.09 -4.90
C VAL A 400 -7.00 -14.54 -5.09
N VAL A 401 -6.73 -14.03 -6.29
CA VAL A 401 -5.39 -13.55 -6.65
C VAL A 401 -5.03 -12.28 -5.89
N THR A 402 -5.94 -11.30 -5.83
CA THR A 402 -5.65 -10.01 -5.19
C THR A 402 -6.66 -9.61 -4.11
N ALA A 403 -6.17 -9.01 -3.02
CA ALA A 403 -6.98 -8.36 -2.01
C ALA A 403 -6.42 -6.98 -1.68
N GLN A 404 -6.77 -6.00 -2.52
CA GLN A 404 -6.18 -4.66 -2.41
C GLN A 404 -6.88 -3.83 -1.33
N GLY A 405 -6.09 -3.21 -0.45
CA GLY A 405 -6.54 -2.62 0.80
C GLY A 405 -6.54 -1.09 0.87
N ARG A 406 -6.85 -0.38 -0.21
CA ARG A 406 -6.94 1.09 -0.19
C ARG A 406 -8.16 1.57 0.60
N THR A 407 -7.93 2.38 1.63
CA THR A 407 -8.96 2.86 2.56
C THR A 407 -9.37 4.31 2.34
N ASP A 408 -8.57 5.10 1.62
CA ASP A 408 -8.86 6.49 1.34
C ASP A 408 -8.69 6.78 -0.16
N PRO A 409 -9.64 7.47 -0.82
CA PRO A 409 -9.60 7.72 -2.26
C PRO A 409 -8.40 8.58 -2.70
N ASN A 410 -7.83 9.38 -1.79
CA ASN A 410 -6.65 10.21 -2.03
C ASN A 410 -5.35 9.42 -1.97
N GLN A 411 -5.34 8.18 -1.47
CA GLN A 411 -4.13 7.36 -1.54
C GLN A 411 -3.76 7.04 -3.00
N ASN A 412 -2.47 7.18 -3.32
CA ASN A 412 -1.94 6.91 -4.65
C ASN A 412 -1.54 5.42 -4.84
N THR A 413 -2.24 4.51 -4.15
CA THR A 413 -1.88 3.09 -4.01
C THR A 413 -2.79 2.17 -4.83
N GLY A 414 -2.40 0.92 -5.02
CA GLY A 414 -3.11 -0.07 -5.84
C GLY A 414 -2.18 -1.16 -6.35
N ILE A 415 -2.76 -2.19 -6.95
CA ILE A 415 -2.02 -3.30 -7.56
C ILE A 415 -2.22 -3.27 -9.07
N SER A 416 -1.12 -3.20 -9.82
CA SER A 416 -1.10 -3.27 -11.27
C SER A 416 -0.41 -4.55 -11.73
N ILE A 417 -1.16 -5.46 -12.33
CA ILE A 417 -0.67 -6.68 -12.95
C ILE A 417 -0.51 -6.42 -14.44
N HIS A 418 0.73 -6.32 -14.90
CA HIS A 418 1.06 -5.85 -16.24
C HIS A 418 1.83 -6.90 -17.03
N ASN A 419 1.36 -7.26 -18.22
CA ASN A 419 2.01 -8.24 -19.10
C ASN A 419 2.42 -9.54 -18.38
N SER A 420 1.56 -10.02 -17.46
CA SER A 420 1.82 -11.17 -16.60
C SER A 420 0.91 -12.34 -16.98
N ARG A 421 1.06 -13.49 -16.33
CA ARG A 421 0.24 -14.68 -16.61
C ARG A 421 -0.40 -15.20 -15.33
N VAL A 422 -1.72 -15.35 -15.32
CA VAL A 422 -2.48 -16.00 -14.23
C VAL A 422 -2.79 -17.42 -14.68
N MET A 423 -2.25 -18.41 -13.96
CA MET A 423 -2.29 -19.82 -14.34
C MET A 423 -2.57 -20.71 -13.13
N ALA A 424 -3.05 -21.93 -13.37
CA ALA A 424 -3.17 -22.95 -12.33
C ALA A 424 -1.80 -23.63 -12.10
N ALA A 425 -1.41 -23.75 -10.83
CA ALA A 425 -0.24 -24.50 -10.41
C ALA A 425 -0.44 -26.01 -10.65
N PRO A 426 0.63 -26.82 -10.71
CA PRO A 426 0.53 -28.26 -10.97
C PRO A 426 -0.37 -29.02 -9.99
N ASP A 427 -0.51 -28.54 -8.75
CA ASP A 427 -1.38 -29.16 -7.73
C ASP A 427 -2.87 -28.84 -7.90
N LEU A 428 -3.20 -27.75 -8.59
CA LEU A 428 -4.58 -27.33 -8.88
C LEU A 428 -5.10 -27.94 -10.20
N GLN A 429 -4.24 -28.07 -11.22
CA GLN A 429 -4.64 -28.53 -12.56
C GLN A 429 -5.54 -29.79 -12.57
N PRO A 430 -5.25 -30.86 -11.80
CA PRO A 430 -6.07 -32.08 -11.82
C PRO A 430 -7.47 -31.92 -11.20
N VAL A 431 -7.69 -30.86 -10.43
CA VAL A 431 -8.92 -30.60 -9.67
C VAL A 431 -9.51 -29.24 -9.98
N LEU A 432 -9.17 -28.68 -11.15
CA LEU A 432 -9.48 -27.31 -11.51
C LEU A 432 -10.98 -27.00 -11.46
N SER A 433 -11.82 -27.93 -11.92
CA SER A 433 -13.28 -27.79 -11.92
C SER A 433 -13.90 -27.73 -10.52
N SER A 434 -13.15 -28.13 -9.48
CA SER A 434 -13.64 -28.17 -8.10
C SER A 434 -13.43 -26.85 -7.36
N PHE A 435 -12.67 -25.90 -7.92
CA PHE A 435 -12.30 -24.66 -7.24
C PHE A 435 -12.48 -23.45 -8.15
N GLN A 436 -13.21 -22.45 -7.67
CA GLN A 436 -13.33 -21.17 -8.36
C GLN A 436 -12.10 -20.30 -8.09
N THR A 437 -11.61 -19.61 -9.13
CA THR A 437 -10.54 -18.62 -9.01
C THR A 437 -10.99 -17.24 -9.47
N PHE A 438 -10.75 -16.22 -8.66
CA PHE A 438 -11.08 -14.83 -8.96
C PHE A 438 -9.82 -13.95 -9.02
N LEU A 439 -9.84 -12.93 -9.86
CA LEU A 439 -8.78 -11.93 -10.01
C LEU A 439 -8.57 -11.10 -8.74
N GLY A 440 -9.64 -10.89 -7.97
CA GLY A 440 -9.54 -10.25 -6.67
C GLY A 440 -10.86 -10.01 -5.96
N ARG A 441 -10.77 -9.46 -4.74
CA ARG A 441 -11.89 -9.00 -3.92
C ARG A 441 -11.54 -7.76 -3.08
N PRO A 442 -12.51 -6.87 -2.77
CA PRO A 442 -12.20 -5.57 -2.19
C PRO A 442 -12.02 -5.62 -0.68
N TRP A 443 -10.79 -5.89 -0.22
CA TRP A 443 -10.48 -5.90 1.22
C TRP A 443 -10.84 -4.58 1.92
N LYS A 444 -10.77 -3.45 1.21
CA LYS A 444 -11.12 -2.12 1.73
C LYS A 444 -11.95 -1.32 0.72
N GLU A 445 -12.64 -0.30 1.23
CA GLU A 445 -13.69 0.45 0.52
C GLU A 445 -13.28 1.02 -0.84
N TYR A 446 -12.02 1.46 -1.00
CA TYR A 446 -11.53 2.08 -2.23
C TYR A 446 -10.58 1.15 -3.00
N SER A 447 -10.73 -0.16 -2.83
CA SER A 447 -9.88 -1.20 -3.43
C SER A 447 -9.58 -0.90 -4.89
N ARG A 448 -8.30 -0.99 -5.30
CA ARG A 448 -7.86 -0.63 -6.65
C ARG A 448 -6.89 -1.63 -7.24
N THR A 449 -7.35 -2.40 -8.22
CA THR A 449 -6.58 -3.42 -8.92
C THR A 449 -6.80 -3.33 -10.42
N VAL A 450 -5.73 -3.45 -11.21
CA VAL A 450 -5.81 -3.51 -12.68
C VAL A 450 -5.03 -4.71 -13.21
N PHE A 451 -5.66 -5.49 -14.09
CA PHE A 451 -5.01 -6.50 -14.92
C PHE A 451 -4.95 -5.99 -16.35
N MET A 452 -3.74 -5.80 -16.88
CA MET A 452 -3.54 -5.25 -18.21
C MET A 452 -2.50 -6.02 -19.02
N GLN A 453 -2.82 -6.26 -20.31
CA GLN A 453 -2.00 -7.01 -21.26
C GLN A 453 -1.58 -8.39 -20.76
N SER A 454 -2.37 -8.96 -19.84
CA SER A 454 -2.00 -10.19 -19.14
C SER A 454 -2.73 -11.39 -19.72
N TYR A 455 -2.09 -12.56 -19.66
CA TYR A 455 -2.72 -13.82 -20.03
C TYR A 455 -3.54 -14.35 -18.85
N LEU A 456 -4.84 -14.57 -19.06
CA LEU A 456 -5.77 -15.14 -18.10
C LEU A 456 -6.17 -16.55 -18.58
N ASP A 457 -5.67 -17.57 -17.89
CA ASP A 457 -5.94 -18.97 -18.23
C ASP A 457 -7.35 -19.41 -17.80
N THR A 458 -7.74 -20.64 -18.16
CA THR A 458 -9.10 -21.16 -17.98
C THR A 458 -9.62 -21.19 -16.55
N LEU A 459 -8.73 -21.11 -15.55
CA LEU A 459 -9.10 -21.12 -14.13
C LEU A 459 -9.92 -19.91 -13.69
N VAL A 460 -9.77 -18.76 -14.36
CA VAL A 460 -10.41 -17.52 -13.93
C VAL A 460 -11.91 -17.61 -14.20
N ASP A 461 -12.69 -17.51 -13.13
CA ASP A 461 -14.15 -17.56 -13.18
C ASP A 461 -14.69 -16.47 -14.12
N PRO A 462 -15.72 -16.73 -14.94
CA PRO A 462 -16.30 -15.74 -15.84
C PRO A 462 -16.72 -14.43 -15.16
N ALA A 463 -17.16 -14.48 -13.89
CA ALA A 463 -17.47 -13.29 -13.10
C ALA A 463 -16.24 -12.40 -12.88
N GLY A 464 -15.05 -12.99 -12.85
CA GLY A 464 -13.73 -12.37 -12.75
C GLY A 464 -13.39 -11.87 -11.35
N TRP A 465 -14.33 -11.28 -10.63
CA TRP A 465 -14.13 -10.65 -9.32
C TRP A 465 -15.13 -11.18 -8.30
N LEU A 466 -14.72 -11.22 -7.03
CA LEU A 466 -15.53 -11.75 -5.93
C LEU A 466 -15.87 -10.64 -4.93
N GLU A 467 -17.11 -10.63 -4.41
CA GLU A 467 -17.50 -9.71 -3.35
C GLU A 467 -16.65 -9.95 -2.08
N TRP A 468 -16.47 -8.90 -1.28
CA TRP A 468 -15.90 -9.06 0.06
C TRP A 468 -16.99 -9.46 1.06
N ASP A 469 -18.02 -8.63 1.19
CA ASP A 469 -19.19 -8.85 2.05
C ASP A 469 -20.38 -8.05 1.51
N GLY A 470 -21.40 -8.75 0.99
CA GLY A 470 -22.58 -8.13 0.37
C GLY A 470 -22.21 -7.05 -0.66
N ASN A 471 -22.76 -5.84 -0.46
CA ASN A 471 -22.54 -4.69 -1.35
C ASN A 471 -21.36 -3.79 -0.94
N PHE A 472 -20.54 -4.20 0.04
CA PHE A 472 -19.39 -3.41 0.49
C PHE A 472 -18.44 -3.10 -0.68
N ALA A 473 -18.01 -1.83 -0.76
CA ALA A 473 -17.04 -1.30 -1.74
C ALA A 473 -17.44 -1.34 -3.23
N LEU A 474 -18.53 -2.03 -3.63
CA LEU A 474 -18.84 -2.29 -5.04
C LEU A 474 -19.03 -1.02 -5.89
N ASN A 475 -19.38 0.10 -5.25
CA ASN A 475 -19.56 1.40 -5.91
C ASN A 475 -18.33 2.31 -5.88
N THR A 476 -17.38 2.04 -4.98
CA THR A 476 -16.23 2.91 -4.68
C THR A 476 -14.90 2.31 -5.12
N LEU A 477 -14.82 0.99 -5.29
CA LEU A 477 -13.66 0.28 -5.81
C LEU A 477 -13.35 0.69 -7.27
N TYR A 478 -12.13 0.40 -7.71
CA TYR A 478 -11.71 0.52 -9.10
C TYR A 478 -11.06 -0.80 -9.53
N TYR A 479 -11.82 -1.64 -10.24
CA TYR A 479 -11.33 -2.87 -10.85
C TYR A 479 -11.36 -2.76 -12.37
N GLY A 480 -10.16 -2.86 -12.96
CA GLY A 480 -9.95 -2.61 -14.38
C GLY A 480 -9.32 -3.78 -15.11
N GLU A 481 -9.82 -4.07 -16.31
CA GLU A 481 -9.19 -5.00 -17.25
C GLU A 481 -8.88 -4.27 -18.56
N TYR A 482 -7.65 -4.40 -19.07
CA TYR A 482 -7.22 -3.75 -20.32
C TYR A 482 -6.45 -4.71 -21.22
N ARG A 483 -7.01 -5.04 -22.39
CA ARG A 483 -6.34 -5.85 -23.43
C ARG A 483 -5.73 -7.16 -22.89
N ASN A 484 -6.40 -7.82 -21.96
CA ASN A 484 -6.00 -9.15 -21.51
C ASN A 484 -6.25 -10.18 -22.62
N ILE A 485 -5.44 -11.22 -22.65
CA ILE A 485 -5.52 -12.33 -23.61
C ILE A 485 -5.69 -13.66 -22.89
N GLY A 486 -5.94 -14.73 -23.62
CA GLY A 486 -6.15 -16.06 -23.07
C GLY A 486 -7.62 -16.45 -22.95
N PRO A 487 -7.90 -17.73 -22.66
CA PRO A 487 -9.25 -18.29 -22.74
C PRO A 487 -10.24 -17.63 -21.76
N ALA A 488 -9.79 -17.10 -20.63
CA ALA A 488 -10.65 -16.44 -19.64
C ALA A 488 -10.60 -14.90 -19.71
N SER A 489 -10.04 -14.31 -20.78
CA SER A 489 -9.95 -12.85 -20.92
C SER A 489 -11.24 -12.17 -21.39
N SER A 490 -12.25 -12.93 -21.81
CA SER A 490 -13.56 -12.38 -22.19
C SER A 490 -14.20 -11.67 -21.00
N THR A 491 -14.61 -10.42 -21.21
CA THR A 491 -15.27 -9.60 -20.19
C THR A 491 -16.80 -9.69 -20.25
N GLY A 492 -17.38 -10.48 -21.16
CA GLY A 492 -18.83 -10.55 -21.37
C GLY A 492 -19.60 -11.05 -20.14
N GLY A 493 -19.02 -12.01 -19.41
CA GLY A 493 -19.61 -12.62 -18.20
C GLY A 493 -19.23 -11.95 -16.87
N ARG A 494 -18.50 -10.82 -16.91
CA ARG A 494 -18.00 -10.15 -15.70
C ARG A 494 -19.14 -9.52 -14.90
N VAL A 495 -18.89 -9.37 -13.60
CA VAL A 495 -19.74 -8.65 -12.65
C VAL A 495 -20.15 -7.26 -13.17
N LYS A 496 -21.32 -6.77 -12.71
CA LYS A 496 -21.90 -5.49 -13.14
C LYS A 496 -21.77 -4.38 -12.10
N TRP A 497 -20.77 -4.46 -11.22
CA TRP A 497 -20.53 -3.47 -10.18
C TRP A 497 -20.14 -2.12 -10.78
N GLN A 498 -20.56 -1.02 -10.18
CA GLN A 498 -20.21 0.33 -10.65
C GLN A 498 -18.69 0.60 -10.60
N GLY A 499 -17.98 -0.03 -9.66
CA GLY A 499 -16.52 0.05 -9.56
C GLY A 499 -15.75 -0.79 -10.59
N TYR A 500 -16.40 -1.77 -11.24
CA TYR A 500 -15.79 -2.58 -12.29
C TYR A 500 -15.88 -1.88 -13.65
N ARG A 501 -14.82 -1.96 -14.46
CA ARG A 501 -14.83 -1.46 -15.84
C ARG A 501 -13.88 -2.20 -16.77
N VAL A 502 -14.34 -2.39 -18.00
CA VAL A 502 -13.47 -2.73 -19.14
C VAL A 502 -12.81 -1.44 -19.60
N ILE A 503 -11.50 -1.34 -19.42
CA ILE A 503 -10.75 -0.15 -19.84
C ILE A 503 -10.56 -0.24 -21.36
N THR A 504 -11.00 0.77 -22.09
CA THR A 504 -10.84 0.86 -23.55
C THR A 504 -9.82 1.93 -23.95
N SER A 505 -9.65 2.96 -23.12
CA SER A 505 -8.71 4.06 -23.36
C SER A 505 -7.29 3.71 -22.92
N ALA A 506 -6.34 3.82 -23.84
CA ALA A 506 -4.92 3.71 -23.54
C ALA A 506 -4.44 4.78 -22.53
N THR A 507 -5.05 5.96 -22.54
CA THR A 507 -4.74 7.03 -21.57
C THR A 507 -5.15 6.66 -20.15
N GLU A 508 -6.28 5.97 -19.98
CA GLU A 508 -6.70 5.46 -18.67
C GLU A 508 -5.79 4.33 -18.20
N ALA A 509 -5.53 3.32 -19.05
CA ALA A 509 -4.64 2.21 -18.73
C ALA A 509 -3.20 2.68 -18.42
N SER A 510 -2.71 3.70 -19.14
CA SER A 510 -1.36 4.25 -18.95
C SER A 510 -1.11 4.75 -17.52
N LYS A 511 -2.15 5.12 -16.76
CA LYS A 511 -2.02 5.54 -15.35
C LYS A 511 -1.49 4.42 -14.44
N PHE A 512 -1.64 3.16 -14.84
CA PHE A 512 -1.24 1.97 -14.09
C PHE A 512 0.10 1.38 -14.57
N THR A 513 0.77 2.03 -15.52
CA THR A 513 2.10 1.62 -16.03
C THR A 513 3.21 2.00 -15.06
N VAL A 514 4.38 1.40 -15.23
CA VAL A 514 5.56 1.65 -14.41
C VAL A 514 5.91 3.14 -14.32
N ALA A 515 5.88 3.87 -15.44
CA ALA A 515 6.24 5.28 -15.48
C ALA A 515 5.29 6.16 -14.66
N ASN A 516 3.98 5.94 -14.77
CA ASN A 516 2.98 6.83 -14.18
C ASN A 516 2.54 6.39 -12.78
N PHE A 517 2.48 5.09 -12.52
CA PHE A 517 1.91 4.57 -11.28
C PHE A 517 2.90 4.56 -10.11
N ILE A 518 4.19 4.35 -10.42
CA ILE A 518 5.26 4.26 -9.40
C ILE A 518 6.43 5.20 -9.71
N ALA A 519 6.25 6.15 -10.62
CA ALA A 519 7.32 7.03 -11.10
C ALA A 519 8.57 6.27 -11.58
N GLY A 520 8.41 5.05 -12.12
CA GLY A 520 9.49 4.08 -12.31
C GLY A 520 10.67 4.59 -13.13
N SER A 521 10.42 5.47 -14.11
CA SER A 521 11.46 6.07 -14.94
C SER A 521 12.48 6.90 -14.16
N SER A 522 12.15 7.39 -12.97
CA SER A 522 13.06 8.20 -12.14
C SER A 522 14.05 7.38 -11.31
N TRP A 523 13.78 6.10 -11.07
CA TRP A 523 14.56 5.30 -10.12
C TRP A 523 14.92 3.89 -10.58
N LEU A 524 14.12 3.23 -11.42
CA LEU A 524 14.41 1.89 -11.92
C LEU A 524 15.68 1.79 -12.77
N PRO A 525 16.07 2.77 -13.62
CA PRO A 525 17.30 2.68 -14.40
C PRO A 525 18.56 2.42 -13.56
N ALA A 526 18.61 2.99 -12.34
CA ALA A 526 19.73 2.81 -11.42
C ALA A 526 19.85 1.38 -10.87
N THR A 527 18.77 0.60 -10.94
CA THR A 527 18.74 -0.80 -10.45
C THR A 527 19.23 -1.80 -11.49
N ARG A 528 19.29 -1.41 -12.76
CA ARG A 528 19.59 -2.26 -13.94
C ARG A 528 18.65 -3.45 -14.15
N VAL A 529 17.56 -3.52 -13.40
CA VAL A 529 16.50 -4.49 -13.66
C VAL A 529 15.75 -4.02 -14.92
N PRO A 530 15.52 -4.91 -15.90
CA PRO A 530 14.77 -4.54 -17.10
C PRO A 530 13.32 -4.19 -16.73
N PHE A 531 12.78 -3.14 -17.34
CA PHE A 531 11.38 -2.75 -17.18
C PHE A 531 10.83 -2.14 -18.46
N THR A 532 9.54 -2.31 -18.68
CA THR A 532 8.78 -1.56 -19.69
C THR A 532 8.06 -0.42 -19.00
N SER A 533 8.30 0.81 -19.46
CA SER A 533 7.82 2.02 -18.78
C SER A 533 6.32 2.29 -18.99
N GLY A 534 5.82 2.05 -20.21
CA GLY A 534 4.44 2.29 -20.65
C GLY A 534 3.69 1.03 -21.06
N LEU A 535 2.64 1.17 -21.88
CA LEU A 535 1.84 0.08 -22.45
C LEU A 535 2.56 -0.65 -23.58
#